data_AF-A0A2D5PPD4-F1
#
_entry.id   AF-A0A2D5PPD4-F1
#
_cell.length_a   1.000
_cell.length_b   1.000
_cell.length_c   1.000
_cell.angle_alpha   90.00
_cell.angle_beta   90.00
_cell.angle_gamma   90.00
#
_symmetry.space_group_name_H-M   'P 1'
#
loop_
_entity.id
_entity.type
_entity.pdbx_description
1 polymer ?
#
loop_
_entity_poly.entity_id
_entity_poly.type
_entity_poly.pdbx_seq_one_letter_code
_entity_poly.pdbx_strand_id
1 'polypeptide(L)'
;MNENQKMSKAFIFSLKALEAYRKFMVVVALWSLWAIFFLNLEYMFIGKILFSFVAFGLSFMPLLVDFNESHATNPLWTGHARFHLVWQVTALTMTGLIVILLLWVFPSLSNTIISIVLLYIWLLCFFIAWLAMPIYGGKPNDVNGVPPVNMSFFGKKYEIDRNLQGIVSATILCTYASIIIYI
;
A
#
# COMPACT_ATOMS: atom_id res chain seq x y z
N MET A 1 -24.68 5.50 0.87
CA MET A 1 -24.22 5.59 2.27
C MET A 1 -25.46 5.39 3.13
N ASN A 2 -25.52 4.33 3.95
CA ASN A 2 -26.61 4.23 4.93
C ASN A 2 -26.38 5.38 5.92
N GLU A 3 -27.37 6.24 6.15
CA GLU A 3 -27.22 7.53 6.85
C GLU A 3 -26.72 7.39 8.32
N ASN A 4 -26.64 6.17 8.84
CA ASN A 4 -26.45 5.89 10.27
C ASN A 4 -25.06 5.34 10.67
N GLN A 5 -24.11 5.12 9.76
CA GLN A 5 -22.74 4.73 10.15
C GLN A 5 -21.77 5.92 10.07
N LYS A 6 -21.71 6.66 11.18
CA LYS A 6 -20.74 7.74 11.38
C LYS A 6 -19.36 7.11 11.59
N MET A 7 -18.39 7.40 10.71
CA MET A 7 -17.01 6.94 10.89
C MET A 7 -16.47 7.35 12.26
N SER A 8 -15.84 6.42 12.97
CA SER A 8 -15.19 6.74 14.24
C SER A 8 -14.08 7.78 14.05
N LYS A 9 -13.76 8.51 15.12
CA LYS A 9 -12.63 9.45 15.11
C LYS A 9 -11.31 8.76 14.76
N ALA A 10 -11.13 7.52 15.19
CA ALA A 10 -9.97 6.70 14.89
C ALA A 10 -9.89 6.38 13.38
N PHE A 11 -11.01 6.00 12.76
CA PHE A 11 -11.03 5.74 11.32
C PHE A 11 -10.79 7.02 10.51
N ILE A 12 -11.37 8.16 10.89
CA ILE A 12 -11.09 9.44 10.24
C ILE A 12 -9.60 9.80 10.36
N PHE A 13 -8.99 9.56 11.52
CA PHE A 13 -7.56 9.77 11.72
C PHE A 13 -6.72 8.88 10.81
N SER A 14 -7.05 7.58 10.69
CA SER A 14 -6.29 6.68 9.83
C SER A 14 -6.39 7.06 8.34
N LEU A 15 -7.55 7.55 7.89
CA LEU A 15 -7.71 8.08 6.53
C LEU A 15 -6.84 9.33 6.28
N LYS A 16 -6.73 10.22 7.27
CA LYS A 16 -5.83 11.39 7.19
C LYS A 16 -4.37 10.97 7.21
N ALA A 17 -3.99 10.00 8.04
CA ALA A 17 -2.64 9.44 8.07
C ALA A 17 -2.26 8.80 6.72
N LEU A 18 -3.18 8.02 6.13
CA LEU A 18 -3.00 7.43 4.80
C LEU A 18 -2.81 8.51 3.72
N GLU A 19 -3.59 9.60 3.77
CA GLU A 19 -3.44 10.69 2.81
C GLU A 19 -2.11 11.44 2.99
N ALA A 20 -1.69 11.70 4.23
CA ALA A 20 -0.40 12.31 4.53
C ALA A 20 0.76 11.44 4.04
N TYR A 21 0.70 10.14 4.32
CA TYR A 21 1.66 9.16 3.80
C TYR A 21 1.73 9.20 2.27
N ARG A 22 0.60 9.18 1.56
CA ARG A 22 0.58 9.26 0.09
C ARG A 22 1.22 10.52 -0.46
N LYS A 23 0.96 11.69 0.14
CA LYS A 23 1.61 12.94 -0.26
C LYS A 23 3.12 12.89 -0.03
N PHE A 24 3.52 12.33 1.11
CA PHE A 24 4.94 12.17 1.44
C PHE A 24 5.65 11.22 0.47
N MET A 25 4.99 10.13 0.06
CA MET A 25 5.52 9.21 -0.97
C MET A 25 5.82 9.91 -2.29
N VAL A 26 4.95 10.83 -2.73
CA VAL A 26 5.19 11.63 -3.94
C VAL A 26 6.44 12.51 -3.77
N VAL A 27 6.59 13.15 -2.61
CA VAL A 27 7.77 13.97 -2.30
C VAL A 27 9.03 13.12 -2.34
N VAL A 28 9.02 11.92 -1.74
CA VAL A 28 10.15 10.99 -1.75
C VAL A 28 10.48 10.52 -3.17
N ALA A 29 9.48 10.23 -4.00
CA ALA A 29 9.68 9.86 -5.40
C ALA A 29 10.35 11.00 -6.19
N LEU A 30 9.84 12.24 -6.06
CA LEU A 30 10.45 13.41 -6.71
C LEU A 30 11.86 13.70 -6.19
N TRP A 31 12.07 13.56 -4.88
CA TRP A 31 13.40 13.66 -4.27
C TRP A 31 14.37 12.64 -4.87
N SER A 32 13.94 11.39 -5.05
CA SER A 32 14.82 10.36 -5.60
C SER A 32 15.24 10.65 -7.05
N LEU A 33 14.33 11.20 -7.88
CA LEU A 33 14.63 11.61 -9.24
C LEU A 33 15.69 12.72 -9.26
N TRP A 34 15.54 13.71 -8.38
CA TRP A 34 16.54 14.75 -8.20
C TRP A 34 17.86 14.20 -7.66
N ALA A 35 17.82 13.32 -6.66
CA ALA A 35 18.99 12.75 -6.01
C ALA A 35 19.92 12.01 -6.98
N ILE A 36 19.36 11.30 -7.97
CA ILE A 36 20.12 10.56 -8.99
C ILE A 36 21.05 11.48 -9.81
N PHE A 37 20.64 12.72 -10.07
CA PHE A 37 21.43 13.64 -10.90
C PHE A 37 22.33 14.59 -10.09
N PHE A 38 21.93 14.89 -8.85
CA PHE A 38 22.51 16.01 -8.10
C PHE A 38 23.16 15.61 -6.78
N LEU A 39 23.02 14.36 -6.34
CA LEU A 39 23.68 13.85 -5.14
C LEU A 39 24.67 12.72 -5.48
N ASN A 40 25.78 12.67 -4.76
CA ASN A 40 26.74 11.56 -4.81
C ASN A 40 26.31 10.42 -3.87
N LEU A 41 25.07 9.92 -4.03
CA LEU A 41 24.55 8.78 -3.28
C LEU A 41 24.59 7.52 -4.14
N GLU A 42 24.83 6.37 -3.51
CA GLU A 42 24.71 5.08 -4.19
C GLU A 42 23.26 4.84 -4.64
N TYR A 43 23.07 4.41 -5.88
CA TYR A 43 21.74 4.05 -6.40
C TYR A 43 21.09 2.94 -5.57
N MET A 44 21.89 2.00 -5.06
CA MET A 44 21.45 0.99 -4.10
C MET A 44 20.82 1.62 -2.85
N PHE A 45 21.45 2.66 -2.29
CA PHE A 45 20.93 3.36 -1.11
C PHE A 45 19.61 4.08 -1.40
N ILE A 46 19.52 4.78 -2.54
CA ILE A 46 18.27 5.43 -2.98
C ILE A 46 17.16 4.39 -3.16
N GLY A 47 17.44 3.27 -3.84
CA GLY A 47 16.50 2.17 -4.04
C GLY A 47 16.02 1.59 -2.72
N LYS A 48 16.90 1.35 -1.74
CA LYS A 48 16.54 0.88 -0.39
C LYS A 48 15.59 1.83 0.34
N ILE A 49 15.78 3.13 0.20
CA ILE A 49 14.84 4.12 0.77
C ILE A 49 13.46 3.95 0.13
N LEU A 50 13.38 3.90 -1.20
CA LEU A 50 12.12 3.72 -1.93
C LEU A 50 11.42 2.40 -1.56
N PHE A 51 12.15 1.28 -1.50
CA PHE A 51 11.61 -0.01 -1.06
C PHE A 51 11.11 0.04 0.38
N SER A 52 11.79 0.75 1.28
CA SER A 52 11.37 0.91 2.67
C SER A 52 10.03 1.65 2.76
N PHE A 53 9.86 2.67 1.93
CA PHE A 53 8.63 3.43 1.82
C PHE A 53 7.47 2.61 1.26
N VAL A 54 7.71 1.77 0.26
CA VAL A 54 6.72 0.79 -0.24
C VAL A 54 6.39 -0.24 0.84
N ALA A 55 7.40 -0.81 1.50
CA ALA A 55 7.22 -1.78 2.58
C ALA A 55 6.38 -1.22 3.71
N PHE A 56 6.67 0.02 4.14
CA PHE A 56 5.92 0.72 5.18
C PHE A 56 4.46 0.95 4.79
N GLY A 57 4.21 1.34 3.55
CA GLY A 57 2.85 1.52 3.03
C GLY A 57 2.06 0.23 3.01
N LEU A 58 2.69 -0.87 2.59
CA LEU A 58 2.07 -2.19 2.61
C LEU A 58 1.84 -2.69 4.03
N SER A 59 2.79 -2.55 4.96
CA SER A 59 2.64 -3.10 6.32
C SER A 59 1.76 -2.28 7.25
N PHE A 60 2.04 -0.99 7.40
CA PHE A 60 1.47 -0.19 8.50
C PHE A 60 0.18 0.53 8.11
N MET A 61 -0.01 0.89 6.85
CA MET A 61 -1.24 1.58 6.44
C MET A 61 -2.49 0.69 6.56
N PRO A 62 -2.48 -0.58 6.10
CA PRO A 62 -3.61 -1.48 6.30
C PRO A 62 -3.89 -1.75 7.77
N LEU A 63 -2.85 -1.86 8.62
CA LEU A 63 -3.05 -1.98 10.07
C LEU A 63 -3.86 -0.80 10.63
N LEU A 64 -3.54 0.43 10.23
CA LEU A 64 -4.25 1.63 10.68
C LEU A 64 -5.65 1.76 10.06
N VAL A 65 -5.80 1.43 8.78
CA VAL A 65 -7.03 1.65 8.01
C VAL A 65 -8.06 0.52 8.19
N ASP A 66 -7.61 -0.70 8.48
CA ASP A 66 -8.47 -1.88 8.48
C ASP A 66 -8.81 -2.40 9.90
N PHE A 67 -8.08 -1.99 10.94
CA PHE A 67 -8.37 -2.41 12.32
C PHE A 67 -9.41 -1.49 12.98
N ASN A 68 -10.64 -1.49 12.44
CA ASN A 68 -11.76 -0.70 12.97
C ASN A 68 -13.13 -1.26 12.53
N GLU A 69 -14.19 -0.51 12.85
CA GLU A 69 -15.60 -0.88 12.66
C GLU A 69 -16.05 -0.98 11.19
N SER A 70 -15.29 -0.45 10.25
CA SER A 70 -15.56 -0.62 8.81
C SER A 70 -14.99 -1.91 8.23
N HIS A 71 -14.08 -2.57 8.96
CA HIS A 71 -13.28 -3.70 8.46
C HIS A 71 -13.14 -4.82 9.52
N ALA A 72 -12.07 -4.86 10.31
CA ALA A 72 -11.77 -5.97 11.24
C ALA A 72 -12.88 -6.24 12.26
N THR A 73 -13.64 -5.22 12.65
CA THR A 73 -14.79 -5.37 13.56
C THR A 73 -16.13 -5.05 12.89
N ASN A 74 -16.20 -5.09 11.55
CA ASN A 74 -17.42 -4.79 10.79
C ASN A 74 -18.55 -5.78 11.13
N PRO A 75 -19.71 -5.30 11.64
CA PRO A 75 -20.82 -6.16 12.02
C PRO A 75 -21.57 -6.76 10.82
N LEU A 76 -21.40 -6.20 9.62
CA LEU A 76 -22.03 -6.70 8.39
C LEU A 76 -21.25 -7.85 7.76
N TRP A 77 -19.98 -8.02 8.12
CA TRP A 77 -19.13 -9.10 7.61
C TRP A 77 -19.30 -10.37 8.43
N THR A 78 -19.38 -11.51 7.76
CA THR A 78 -19.31 -12.80 8.43
C THR A 78 -17.99 -12.91 9.21
N GLY A 79 -17.99 -13.68 10.30
CA GLY A 79 -16.80 -13.85 11.15
C GLY A 79 -15.58 -14.33 10.35
N HIS A 80 -15.79 -15.15 9.33
CA HIS A 80 -14.74 -15.69 8.49
C HIS A 80 -14.07 -14.62 7.59
N ALA A 81 -14.83 -13.68 7.03
CA ALA A 81 -14.27 -12.58 6.25
C ALA A 81 -13.37 -11.67 7.11
N ARG A 82 -13.80 -11.36 8.34
CA ARG A 82 -12.99 -10.61 9.31
C ARG A 82 -11.72 -11.35 9.70
N PHE A 83 -11.80 -12.66 9.91
CA PHE A 83 -10.63 -13.50 10.17
C PHE A 83 -9.60 -13.42 9.02
N HIS A 84 -10.05 -13.60 7.77
CA HIS A 84 -9.17 -13.51 6.60
C HIS A 84 -8.53 -12.13 6.46
N LEU A 85 -9.26 -11.05 6.72
CA LEU A 85 -8.70 -9.70 6.72
C LEU A 85 -7.59 -9.56 7.78
N VAL A 86 -7.87 -9.91 9.04
CA VAL A 86 -6.89 -9.78 10.13
C VAL A 86 -5.65 -10.64 9.85
N TRP A 87 -5.85 -11.86 9.34
CA TRP A 87 -4.74 -12.72 8.91
C TRP A 87 -3.92 -12.08 7.79
N GLN A 88 -4.56 -11.52 6.76
CA GLN A 88 -3.89 -10.84 5.66
C GLN A 88 -3.06 -9.63 6.16
N VAL A 89 -3.68 -8.74 6.94
CA VAL A 89 -3.03 -7.51 7.43
C VAL A 89 -1.86 -7.83 8.35
N THR A 90 -1.98 -8.84 9.21
CA THR A 90 -0.87 -9.26 10.07
C THR A 90 0.27 -9.90 9.29
N ALA A 91 -0.02 -10.75 8.29
CA ALA A 91 1.00 -11.31 7.40
C ALA A 91 1.72 -10.22 6.59
N LEU A 92 0.99 -9.23 6.11
CA LEU A 92 1.53 -8.08 5.41
C LEU A 92 2.42 -7.21 6.31
N THR A 93 1.98 -7.01 7.57
CA THR A 93 2.76 -6.30 8.59
C THR A 93 4.10 -6.98 8.85
N MET A 94 4.08 -8.29 9.09
CA MET A 94 5.30 -9.07 9.32
C MET A 94 6.21 -9.08 8.09
N THR A 95 5.64 -9.17 6.88
CA THR A 95 6.45 -9.10 5.65
C THR A 95 7.18 -7.77 5.53
N GLY A 96 6.49 -6.65 5.77
CA GLY A 96 7.13 -5.33 5.70
C GLY A 96 8.22 -5.15 6.76
N LEU A 97 8.02 -5.65 7.97
CA LEU A 97 9.07 -5.65 9.01
C LEU A 97 10.30 -6.46 8.57
N ILE A 98 10.10 -7.66 8.01
CA ILE A 98 11.19 -8.48 7.47
C ILE A 98 11.92 -7.73 6.37
N VAL A 99 11.21 -7.10 5.44
CA VAL A 99 11.82 -6.27 4.38
C VAL A 99 12.70 -5.18 4.98
N ILE A 100 12.22 -4.40 5.94
CA ILE A 100 13.02 -3.35 6.59
C ILE A 100 14.28 -3.93 7.25
N LEU A 101 14.17 -5.06 7.95
CA LEU A 101 15.32 -5.74 8.57
C LEU A 101 16.35 -6.21 7.53
N LEU A 102 15.89 -6.80 6.42
CA LEU A 102 16.76 -7.28 5.35
C LEU A 102 17.47 -6.15 4.61
N LEU A 103 16.81 -5.00 4.42
CA LEU A 103 17.40 -3.85 3.73
C LEU A 103 18.48 -3.16 4.58
N TRP A 104 18.26 -3.02 5.89
CA TRP A 104 19.05 -2.14 6.77
C TRP A 104 19.84 -2.84 7.87
N VAL A 105 19.31 -3.91 8.47
CA VAL A 105 19.97 -4.61 9.59
C VAL A 105 20.87 -5.74 9.11
N PHE A 106 20.44 -6.46 8.07
CA PHE A 106 21.20 -7.54 7.44
C PHE A 106 21.51 -7.22 5.97
N PRO A 107 22.17 -6.09 5.65
CA PRO A 107 22.30 -5.64 4.28
C PRO A 107 23.20 -6.59 3.47
N SER A 108 22.65 -7.14 2.40
CA SER A 108 23.39 -7.83 1.33
C SER A 108 22.64 -7.68 0.02
N LEU A 109 23.32 -7.93 -1.11
CA LEU A 109 22.65 -7.95 -2.42
C LEU A 109 21.52 -8.99 -2.44
N SER A 110 21.79 -10.20 -1.93
CA SER A 110 20.80 -11.28 -1.83
C SER A 110 19.58 -10.87 -1.00
N ASN A 111 19.80 -10.25 0.17
CA ASN A 111 18.71 -9.80 1.03
C ASN A 111 17.91 -8.64 0.42
N THR A 112 18.55 -7.80 -0.39
CA THR A 112 17.86 -6.76 -1.17
C THR A 112 16.98 -7.40 -2.25
N ILE A 113 17.48 -8.40 -2.98
CA ILE A 113 16.69 -9.14 -3.98
C ILE A 113 15.52 -9.87 -3.32
N ILE A 114 15.74 -10.54 -2.19
CA ILE A 114 14.66 -11.19 -1.41
C ILE A 114 13.60 -10.16 -1.01
N SER A 115 14.02 -8.97 -0.55
CA SER A 115 13.09 -7.89 -0.20
C SER A 115 12.24 -7.45 -1.39
N ILE A 116 12.86 -7.27 -2.55
CA ILE A 116 12.16 -6.92 -3.80
C ILE A 116 11.14 -8.00 -4.15
N VAL A 117 11.53 -9.27 -4.12
CA VAL A 117 10.64 -10.40 -4.40
C VAL A 117 9.46 -10.42 -3.44
N LEU A 118 9.68 -10.25 -2.13
CA LEU A 118 8.62 -10.18 -1.13
C LEU A 118 7.62 -9.05 -1.41
N LEU A 119 8.10 -7.87 -1.78
CA LEU A 119 7.23 -6.74 -2.16
C LEU A 119 6.40 -7.08 -3.41
N TYR A 120 7.03 -7.61 -4.46
CA TYR A 120 6.31 -7.99 -5.68
C TYR A 120 5.30 -9.11 -5.49
N ILE A 121 5.56 -10.09 -4.62
CA ILE A 121 4.59 -11.14 -4.30
C ILE A 121 3.27 -10.51 -3.85
N TRP A 122 3.31 -9.57 -2.91
CA TRP A 122 2.09 -8.90 -2.43
C TRP A 122 1.41 -8.06 -3.50
N LEU A 123 2.18 -7.31 -4.28
CA LEU A 123 1.65 -6.48 -5.36
C LEU A 123 0.97 -7.34 -6.45
N LEU A 124 1.63 -8.42 -6.90
CA LEU A 124 1.11 -9.33 -7.92
C LEU A 124 -0.10 -10.11 -7.40
N CYS A 125 -0.07 -10.62 -6.17
CA CYS A 125 -1.22 -11.30 -5.56
C CYS A 125 -2.45 -10.38 -5.48
N PHE A 126 -2.27 -9.10 -5.17
CA PHE A 126 -3.37 -8.12 -5.23
C PHE A 126 -3.95 -8.02 -6.64
N PHE A 127 -3.13 -7.87 -7.67
CA PHE A 127 -3.62 -7.78 -9.05
C PHE A 127 -4.32 -9.06 -9.50
N ILE A 128 -3.81 -10.23 -9.12
CA ILE A 128 -4.46 -11.52 -9.40
C ILE A 128 -5.84 -11.54 -8.74
N ALA A 129 -5.95 -11.20 -7.45
CA ALA A 129 -7.23 -11.15 -6.75
C ALA A 129 -8.18 -10.14 -7.41
N TRP A 130 -7.71 -8.92 -7.68
CA TRP A 130 -8.49 -7.86 -8.30
C TRP A 130 -9.03 -8.26 -9.68
N LEU A 131 -8.21 -8.87 -10.54
CA LEU A 131 -8.64 -9.36 -11.85
C LEU A 131 -9.59 -10.56 -11.75
N ALA A 132 -9.42 -11.40 -10.73
CA ALA A 132 -10.24 -12.59 -10.50
C ALA A 132 -11.57 -12.30 -9.79
N MET A 133 -11.83 -11.07 -9.33
CA MET A 133 -13.05 -10.69 -8.59
C MET A 133 -14.36 -11.22 -9.21
N PRO A 134 -14.58 -11.18 -10.54
CA PRO A 134 -15.81 -11.70 -11.15
C PRO A 134 -16.06 -13.20 -10.88
N ILE A 135 -15.01 -13.98 -10.61
CA ILE A 135 -15.08 -15.44 -10.40
C ILE A 135 -15.69 -15.77 -9.03
N TYR A 136 -15.42 -14.94 -8.02
CA TYR A 136 -15.81 -15.20 -6.62
C TYR A 136 -16.75 -14.14 -6.05
N GLY A 137 -17.28 -13.25 -6.90
CA GLY A 137 -18.18 -12.16 -6.49
C GLY A 137 -17.49 -11.08 -5.66
N GLY A 138 -16.18 -10.89 -5.85
CA GLY A 138 -15.37 -9.91 -5.15
C GLY A 138 -15.75 -8.46 -5.45
N LYS A 139 -15.44 -7.56 -4.51
CA LYS A 139 -15.59 -6.10 -4.68
C LYS A 139 -14.33 -5.40 -4.16
N PRO A 140 -13.89 -4.30 -4.80
CA PRO A 140 -12.69 -3.58 -4.38
C PRO A 140 -12.87 -2.82 -3.06
N ASN A 141 -14.12 -2.51 -2.71
CA ASN A 141 -14.49 -1.78 -1.51
C ASN A 141 -15.93 -2.13 -1.08
N ASP A 142 -16.23 -1.91 0.19
CA ASP A 142 -17.57 -2.13 0.76
C ASP A 142 -18.34 -0.81 0.95
N VAL A 143 -19.66 -0.89 1.11
CA VAL A 143 -20.57 0.26 1.25
C VAL A 143 -20.24 1.20 2.41
N ASN A 144 -19.59 0.66 3.45
CA ASN A 144 -19.12 1.39 4.63
C ASN A 144 -17.59 1.41 4.73
N GLY A 145 -16.89 1.00 3.66
CA GLY A 145 -15.44 0.94 3.59
C GLY A 145 -14.82 2.31 3.31
N VAL A 146 -13.58 2.31 2.82
CA VAL A 146 -12.83 3.54 2.56
C VAL A 146 -13.46 4.29 1.37
N PRO A 147 -13.91 5.55 1.51
CA PRO A 147 -14.54 6.25 0.40
C PRO A 147 -13.62 6.37 -0.83
N PRO A 148 -14.15 6.24 -2.06
CA PRO A 148 -13.36 6.39 -3.27
C PRO A 148 -12.89 7.84 -3.47
N VAL A 149 -11.86 8.03 -4.30
CA VAL A 149 -11.41 9.38 -4.70
C VAL A 149 -12.14 9.77 -5.97
N ASN A 150 -12.85 10.88 -5.91
CA ASN A 150 -13.49 11.48 -7.07
C ASN A 150 -12.52 12.46 -7.74
N MET A 151 -12.15 12.19 -8.99
CA MET A 151 -11.33 13.09 -9.80
C MET A 151 -12.14 13.59 -11.00
N SER A 152 -12.04 14.87 -11.33
CA SER A 152 -12.61 15.43 -12.55
C SER A 152 -11.48 15.76 -13.53
N PHE A 153 -11.46 15.08 -14.67
CA PHE A 153 -10.49 15.31 -15.74
C PHE A 153 -11.21 15.54 -17.05
N PHE A 154 -10.89 16.64 -17.75
CA PHE A 154 -11.57 17.08 -18.98
C PHE A 154 -13.12 17.05 -18.90
N GLY A 155 -13.68 17.52 -17.78
CA GLY A 155 -15.13 17.55 -17.55
C GLY A 155 -15.78 16.19 -17.25
N LYS A 156 -15.03 15.08 -17.32
CA LYS A 156 -15.50 13.75 -16.97
C LYS A 156 -15.12 13.42 -15.53
N LYS A 157 -16.09 12.91 -14.77
CA LYS A 157 -15.89 12.45 -13.39
C LYS A 157 -15.45 10.98 -13.42
N TYR A 158 -14.39 10.69 -12.68
CA TYR A 158 -13.84 9.37 -12.47
C TYR A 158 -13.85 9.05 -10.98
N GLU A 159 -14.40 7.90 -10.64
CA GLU A 159 -14.33 7.34 -9.30
C GLU A 159 -13.18 6.34 -9.27
N ILE A 160 -12.18 6.60 -8.42
CA ILE A 160 -10.99 5.77 -8.31
C ILE A 160 -10.98 5.10 -6.95
N ASP A 161 -10.96 3.78 -6.97
CA ASP A 161 -10.79 2.97 -5.77
C ASP A 161 -9.42 3.23 -5.10
N ARG A 162 -9.43 3.43 -3.78
CA ARG A 162 -8.23 3.81 -3.04
C ARG A 162 -7.25 2.66 -2.86
N ASN A 163 -7.71 1.41 -2.82
CA ASN A 163 -6.83 0.25 -2.72
C ASN A 163 -6.08 0.07 -4.04
N LEU A 164 -6.81 0.08 -5.16
CA LEU A 164 -6.23 0.00 -6.49
C LEU A 164 -5.24 1.15 -6.74
N GLN A 165 -5.60 2.39 -6.40
CA GLN A 165 -4.68 3.54 -6.52
C GLN A 165 -3.40 3.32 -5.71
N GLY A 166 -3.51 2.84 -4.47
CA GLY A 166 -2.37 2.59 -3.60
C GLY A 166 -1.44 1.53 -4.17
N ILE A 167 -1.98 0.39 -4.61
CA ILE A 167 -1.20 -0.73 -5.14
C ILE A 167 -0.56 -0.38 -6.49
N VAL A 168 -1.26 0.33 -7.37
CA VAL A 168 -0.67 0.84 -8.62
C VAL A 168 0.51 1.78 -8.32
N SER A 169 0.34 2.72 -7.39
CA SER A 169 1.40 3.66 -7.01
C SER A 169 2.61 2.95 -6.39
N ALA A 170 2.36 1.98 -5.51
CA ALA A 170 3.40 1.14 -4.89
C ALA A 170 4.15 0.31 -5.94
N THR A 171 3.43 -0.23 -6.92
CA THR A 171 4.03 -1.00 -8.03
C THR A 171 4.94 -0.14 -8.88
N ILE A 172 4.47 1.04 -9.31
CA ILE A 172 5.28 1.99 -10.09
C ILE A 172 6.56 2.35 -9.32
N LEU A 173 6.44 2.69 -8.03
CA LEU A 173 7.59 3.08 -7.23
C LEU A 173 8.56 1.91 -7.00
N CYS A 174 8.03 0.71 -6.74
CA CYS A 174 8.84 -0.50 -6.58
C CYS A 174 9.59 -0.84 -7.88
N THR A 175 8.94 -0.73 -9.04
CA THR A 175 9.57 -0.94 -10.35
C THR A 175 10.63 0.09 -10.67
N TYR A 176 10.34 1.37 -10.43
CA TYR A 176 11.34 2.42 -10.57
C TYR A 176 12.55 2.20 -9.65
N ALA A 177 12.33 1.87 -8.37
CA ALA A 177 13.40 1.55 -7.44
C ALA A 177 14.22 0.33 -7.88
N SER A 178 13.57 -0.71 -8.41
CA SER A 178 14.27 -1.86 -9.00
C SER A 178 15.13 -1.45 -10.18
N ILE A 179 14.65 -0.60 -11.08
CA ILE A 179 15.43 -0.14 -12.25
C ILE A 179 16.68 0.62 -11.80
N ILE A 180 16.53 1.56 -10.85
CA ILE A 180 17.64 2.39 -10.37
C ILE A 180 18.81 1.56 -9.83
N ILE A 181 18.54 0.49 -9.07
CA ILE A 181 19.60 -0.30 -8.44
C ILE A 181 20.40 -1.17 -9.43
N TYR A 182 19.97 -1.25 -10.70
CA TYR A 182 20.64 -2.01 -11.77
C TYR A 182 21.27 -1.12 -12.84
N ILE A 183 21.14 0.21 -12.74
CA ILE A 183 21.83 1.20 -13.57
C ILE A 183 23.16 1.55 -12.89
#